data_AF-A0A6G3X5J4-F1
#
_entry.id   AF-A0A6G3X5J4-F1
#
_cell.length_a   1.000
_cell.length_b   1.000
_cell.length_c   1.000
_cell.angle_alpha   90.00
_cell.angle_beta   90.00
_cell.angle_gamma   90.00
#
_symmetry.space_group_name_H-M   'P 1'
#
loop_
_entity.id
_entity.type
_entity.pdbx_description
1 polymer ?
#
loop_
_entity_poly.entity_id
_entity_poly.type
_entity_poly.pdbx_seq_one_letter_code
_entity_poly.pdbx_strand_id
1 'polypeptide(L)'
;MPKVVDHQARRIQVADAVQELITEQGLDRVTVARTASTAGVSVGHVQHYFPTKDEMLLFTHERVVRQILDRVSALGERATRQR
;
A
#
# COMPACT_ATOMS: atom_id res chain seq x y z
N MET A 1 9.82 6.12 27.85
CA MET A 1 9.53 7.05 26.74
C MET A 1 8.61 6.33 25.76
N PRO A 2 7.44 6.88 25.37
CA PRO A 2 6.58 6.21 24.41
C PRO A 2 7.31 6.20 23.05
N LYS A 3 7.41 5.01 22.45
CA LYS A 3 7.99 4.83 21.12
C LYS A 3 7.07 5.55 20.12
N VAL A 4 7.54 6.61 19.47
CA VAL A 4 6.74 7.30 18.43
C VAL A 4 6.51 6.29 17.31
N VAL A 5 5.25 5.85 17.16
CA VAL A 5 4.86 4.91 16.13
C VAL A 5 4.56 5.73 14.87
N ASP A 6 5.29 5.46 13.79
CA ASP A 6 4.97 6.02 12.47
C ASP A 6 3.78 5.27 11.87
N HIS A 7 2.59 5.83 12.07
CA HIS A 7 1.34 5.26 11.56
C HIS A 7 1.31 5.17 10.04
N GLN A 8 1.93 6.13 9.33
CA GLN A 8 1.92 6.14 7.88
C GLN A 8 2.83 5.03 7.33
N ALA A 9 4.02 4.85 7.91
CA ALA A 9 4.91 3.76 7.53
C ALA A 9 4.25 2.38 7.72
N ARG A 10 3.45 2.20 8.78
CA ARG A 10 2.71 0.94 9.02
C ARG A 10 1.59 0.71 8.01
N ARG A 11 0.82 1.74 7.67
CA ARG A 11 -0.18 1.66 6.60
C ARG A 11 0.46 1.32 5.25
N ILE A 12 1.62 1.91 4.96
CA ILE A 12 2.41 1.62 3.76
C ILE A 12 2.87 0.15 3.72
N GLN A 13 3.41 -0.38 4.82
CA GLN A 13 3.83 -1.78 4.91
C GLN A 13 2.69 -2.74 4.54
N VAL A 14 1.48 -2.48 5.04
CA VAL A 14 0.29 -3.28 4.72
C VAL A 14 -0.10 -3.13 3.24
N ALA A 15 -0.07 -1.91 2.70
CA ALA A 15 -0.40 -1.65 1.31
C ALA A 15 0.58 -2.34 0.34
N ASP A 16 1.86 -2.40 0.68
CA ASP A 16 2.87 -3.11 -0.11
C ASP A 16 2.56 -4.61 -0.19
N ALA A 17 2.17 -5.23 0.92
CA ALA A 17 1.73 -6.62 0.95
C ALA A 17 0.43 -6.87 0.16
N VAL A 18 -0.51 -5.92 0.17
CA VAL A 18 -1.70 -5.99 -0.69
C VAL A 18 -1.30 -5.95 -2.16
N GLN A 19 -0.40 -5.04 -2.54
CA GLN A 19 0.06 -4.89 -3.92
C GLN A 19 0.80 -6.14 -4.42
N GLU A 20 1.63 -6.74 -3.57
CA GLU A 20 2.29 -8.04 -3.83
C GLU A 20 1.27 -9.14 -4.12
N LEU A 21 0.29 -9.32 -3.22
CA LEU A 21 -0.77 -10.32 -3.41
C LEU A 21 -1.58 -10.10 -4.69
N ILE A 22 -1.93 -8.85 -5.00
CA ILE A 22 -2.68 -8.52 -6.23
C ILE A 22 -1.85 -8.88 -7.46
N THR A 23 -0.55 -8.55 -7.45
CA THR A 23 0.35 -8.76 -8.58
C THR A 23 0.59 -10.25 -8.84
N GLU A 24 0.70 -11.06 -7.78
CA GLU A 24 1.00 -12.48 -7.90
C GLU A 24 -0.24 -13.36 -8.07
N GLN A 25 -1.36 -13.02 -7.42
CA GLN A 25 -2.48 -13.94 -7.20
C GLN A 25 -3.84 -13.34 -7.59
N GLY A 26 -3.87 -12.08 -7.99
CA GLY A 26 -5.09 -11.36 -8.34
C GLY A 26 -5.88 -10.85 -7.13
N LEU A 27 -6.78 -9.89 -7.39
CA LEU A 27 -7.53 -9.16 -6.36
C LEU A 27 -8.43 -10.04 -5.50
N ASP A 28 -9.03 -11.08 -6.08
CA ASP A 28 -9.96 -11.98 -5.40
C ASP A 28 -9.32 -12.74 -4.22
N ARG A 29 -8.00 -12.89 -4.24
CA ARG A 29 -7.23 -13.59 -3.21
C ARG A 29 -6.83 -12.70 -2.04
N VAL A 30 -7.09 -11.40 -2.11
CA VAL A 30 -6.76 -10.46 -1.02
C VAL A 30 -7.76 -10.62 0.13
N THR A 31 -7.24 -10.95 1.30
CA THR A 31 -7.99 -10.96 2.57
C THR A 31 -7.12 -10.32 3.65
N VAL A 32 -7.73 -9.76 4.70
CA VAL A 32 -7.00 -9.17 5.83
C VAL A 32 -6.00 -10.17 6.43
N ALA A 33 -6.39 -11.45 6.54
CA ALA A 33 -5.53 -12.51 7.06
C ALA A 33 -4.32 -12.80 6.16
N ARG A 34 -4.53 -12.90 4.84
CA ARG A 34 -3.44 -13.12 3.89
C ARG A 34 -2.51 -11.92 3.83
N THR A 35 -3.06 -10.70 3.79
CA THR A 35 -2.27 -9.47 3.84
C THR A 35 -1.42 -9.40 5.11
N ALA A 36 -1.98 -9.74 6.27
CA ALA A 36 -1.23 -9.76 7.53
C ALA A 36 -0.05 -10.76 7.47
N SER A 37 -0.31 -11.96 6.94
CA SER A 37 0.73 -12.98 6.73
C SER A 37 1.84 -12.49 5.79
N THR A 38 1.49 -11.91 4.64
CA THR A 38 2.44 -11.36 3.67
C THR A 38 3.24 -10.20 4.25
N ALA A 39 2.59 -9.31 5.02
CA ALA A 39 3.24 -8.18 5.67
C ALA A 39 4.09 -8.57 6.91
N GLY A 40 4.04 -9.83 7.36
CA GLY A 40 4.74 -10.30 8.56
C GLY A 40 4.18 -9.68 9.86
N VAL A 41 2.88 -9.40 9.92
CA VAL A 41 2.20 -8.79 11.08
C VAL A 41 0.96 -9.60 11.49
N SER A 42 0.37 -9.28 12.65
CA SER A 42 -0.88 -9.92 13.08
C SER A 42 -2.11 -9.34 12.38
N VAL A 43 -3.20 -10.12 12.31
CA VAL A 43 -4.49 -9.64 11.80
C VAL A 43 -4.99 -8.42 12.58
N GLY A 44 -4.87 -8.46 13.92
CA GLY A 44 -5.23 -7.33 14.76
C GLY A 44 -4.41 -6.07 14.49
N HIS A 45 -3.13 -6.21 14.09
CA HIS A 45 -2.32 -5.09 13.64
C HIS A 45 -2.90 -4.46 12.38
N VAL A 46 -3.27 -5.27 11.37
CA VAL A 46 -3.90 -4.75 10.14
C VAL A 46 -5.23 -4.06 10.47
N GLN A 47 -6.09 -4.70 11.27
CA GLN A 47 -7.39 -4.16 11.66
C GLN A 47 -7.30 -2.87 12.47
N HIS A 48 -6.22 -2.67 13.23
CA HIS A 48 -5.97 -1.42 13.94
C HIS A 48 -5.81 -0.23 12.98
N TYR A 49 -5.22 -0.44 11.79
CA TYR A 49 -5.03 0.61 10.79
C TYR A 49 -6.13 0.64 9.71
N PHE A 50 -6.76 -0.50 9.45
CA PHE A 50 -7.79 -0.67 8.43
C PHE A 50 -8.97 -1.45 9.01
N PRO A 51 -9.99 -0.74 9.53
CA PRO A 51 -11.19 -1.35 10.08
C PRO A 51 -11.88 -2.33 9.12
N THR A 52 -11.82 -2.05 7.81
CA THR A 52 -12.44 -2.87 6.77
C THR A 52 -11.45 -3.26 5.67
N LYS A 53 -11.73 -4.37 4.97
CA LYS A 53 -10.99 -4.77 3.76
C LYS A 53 -11.07 -3.67 2.69
N ASP A 54 -12.22 -3.01 2.56
CA ASP A 54 -12.42 -1.99 1.54
C ASP A 54 -11.57 -0.74 1.81
N GLU A 55 -11.44 -0.30 3.07
CA GLU A 55 -10.52 0.80 3.42
C GLU A 55 -9.06 0.44 3.17
N MET A 56 -8.67 -0.81 3.43
CA MET A 56 -7.34 -1.32 3.11
C MET A 56 -7.07 -1.30 1.60
N LEU A 57 -8.03 -1.76 0.80
CA LEU A 57 -7.94 -1.76 -0.65
C LEU A 57 -7.95 -0.34 -1.22
N LEU A 58 -8.82 0.55 -0.72
CA LEU A 58 -8.91 1.93 -1.14
C LEU A 58 -7.60 2.68 -0.89
N PHE A 59 -7.04 2.56 0.32
CA PHE A 59 -5.75 3.16 0.63
C PHE A 59 -4.62 2.65 -0.29
N THR A 60 -4.60 1.35 -0.56
CA THR A 60 -3.62 0.75 -1.46
C THR A 60 -3.80 1.29 -2.88
N HIS A 61 -5.03 1.37 -3.37
CA HIS A 61 -5.36 1.92 -4.68
C HIS A 61 -4.92 3.38 -4.82
N GLU A 62 -5.28 4.24 -3.86
CA GLU A 62 -4.87 5.65 -3.86
C GLU A 62 -3.36 5.83 -3.88
N ARG A 63 -2.62 4.99 -3.13
CA ARG A 63 -1.15 4.98 -3.14
C ARG A 63 -0.60 4.59 -4.50
N VAL A 64 -1.12 3.54 -5.12
CA VAL A 64 -0.67 3.08 -6.44
C VAL A 64 -0.96 4.13 -7.51
N VAL A 65 -2.16 4.73 -7.51
CA VAL A 65 -2.50 5.81 -8.45
C VAL A 65 -1.56 6.99 -8.29
N ARG A 66 -1.26 7.41 -7.04
CA ARG A 66 -0.30 8.48 -6.78
C ARG A 66 1.09 8.17 -7.34
N GLN A 67 1.60 6.97 -7.09
CA GLN A 67 2.90 6.54 -7.63
C GLN A 67 2.93 6.53 -9.17
N ILE A 68 1.83 6.15 -9.82
CA ILE A 68 1.70 6.19 -11.27
C ILE A 68 1.76 7.64 -11.76
N LEU A 69 0.97 8.54 -11.16
CA LEU A 69 0.94 9.95 -11.53
C LEU A 69 2.31 10.62 -11.33
N ASP A 70 3.00 10.33 -10.22
CA ASP A 70 4.35 10.84 -9.96
C ASP A 70 5.35 10.36 -11.03
N ARG A 71 5.28 9.09 -11.43
CA ARG A 71 6.13 8.53 -12.48
C ARG A 71 5.86 9.17 -13.85
N VAL A 72 4.60 9.35 -14.21
CA VAL A 72 4.20 10.03 -15.46
C VAL A 72 4.70 11.47 -15.47
N SER A 73 4.55 12.19 -14.37
CA SER A 73 4.99 13.58 -14.24
C SER A 73 6.52 13.69 -14.39
N ALA A 74 7.26 12.80 -13.74
CA ALA A 74 8.71 12.74 -13.84
C ALA A 74 9.21 12.43 -15.26
N LEU A 75 8.46 11.68 -16.08
CA LEU A 75 8.80 11.45 -17.48
C LEU A 75 8.61 12.72 -18.33
N GLY A 76 7.52 13.46 -18.10
CA GLY A 76 7.28 14.75 -18.75
C GLY A 76 8.39 15.76 -18.46
N GLU A 77 8.81 15.88 -17.20
CA GLU A 77 9.91 16.78 -16.82
C GLU A 77 11.25 16.42 -17.47
N ARG A 78 11.54 15.13 -17.65
CA ARG A 78 12.77 14.68 -18.33
C ARG A 78 12.74 15.03 -19.81
N ALA A 79 11.59 14.84 -20.46
CA ALA A 79 11.42 15.19 -21.87
C ALA A 79 11.56 16.71 -22.11
N THR A 80 11.07 17.54 -21.18
CA THR A 80 11.23 19.00 -21.24
C THR A 80 12.65 19.46 -20.95
N ARG A 81 13.39 18.78 -20.04
CA ARG A 81 14.79 19.11 -19.71
C ARG A 81 15.82 18.69 -20.78
N GLN A 82 15.44 17.80 -21.70
CA GLN A 82 16.31 17.31 -22.78
C GLN A 82 16.12 18.07 -24.11
N ARG A 83 15.24 19.08 -24.15
CA ARG A 83 15.06 20.01 -25.28
C ARG A 83 15.72 21.34 -24.98
#